data_AF-A0A834C237-F1
#
_entry.id   AF-A0A834C237-F1
#
_cell.length_a   1.000
_cell.length_b   1.000
_cell.length_c   1.000
_cell.angle_alpha   90.00
_cell.angle_beta   90.00
_cell.angle_gamma   90.00
#
_symmetry.space_group_name_H-M   'P 1'
#
loop_
_entity.id
_entity.type
_entity.pdbx_description
1 polymer ?
#
loop_
_entity_poly.entity_id
_entity_poly.type
_entity_poly.pdbx_seq_one_letter_code
_entity_poly.pdbx_strand_id
1 'polypeptide(L)'
;MVAEIENRLFMGDMDKNGKNPRYCIDHLDQNYFRCAGEILAAIIAQGGPLPNFMREWCYRYLCSQDPDIIQVSVSDVTDSELSQLIME
;
A
#
# COMPACT_ATOMS: atom_id res chain seq x y z
N MET A 1 0.31 12.19 -11.42
CA MET A 1 -0.82 11.32 -11.04
C MET A 1 -0.36 10.20 -10.11
N VAL A 2 0.48 9.26 -10.56
CA VAL A 2 1.01 8.17 -9.69
C VAL A 2 1.75 8.71 -8.46
N ALA A 3 2.61 9.72 -8.63
CA ALA A 3 3.31 10.35 -7.52
C ALA A 3 2.37 10.99 -6.48
N GLU A 4 1.19 11.47 -6.91
CA GLU A 4 0.20 12.03 -5.98
C GLU A 4 -0.53 10.92 -5.22
N ILE A 5 -0.87 9.82 -5.90
CA ILE A 5 -1.39 8.61 -5.26
C ILE A 5 -0.40 8.12 -4.19
N GLU A 6 0.88 8.01 -4.56
CA GLU A 6 1.95 7.60 -3.65
C GLU A 6 2.04 8.53 -2.43
N ASN A 7 2.13 9.84 -2.63
CA ASN A 7 2.31 10.80 -1.53
C ASN A 7 1.08 10.91 -0.61
N ARG A 8 -0.12 10.80 -1.18
CA ARG A 8 -1.37 10.98 -0.43
C ARG A 8 -1.82 9.72 0.29
N LEU A 9 -1.70 8.57 -0.36
CA LEU A 9 -2.28 7.31 0.12
C LEU A 9 -1.26 6.35 0.73
N PHE A 10 0.04 6.63 0.59
CA PHE A 10 1.09 5.77 1.13
C PHE A 10 2.05 6.57 2.02
N MET A 11 2.73 5.87 2.93
CA MET A 11 3.68 6.45 3.88
C MET A 11 4.88 5.54 4.10
N GLY A 12 6.04 6.14 4.42
CA GLY A 12 7.29 5.43 4.71
C GLY A 12 8.37 5.63 3.66
N ASP A 13 9.17 6.67 3.81
CA ASP A 13 10.37 6.92 2.98
C ASP A 13 11.69 6.57 3.72
N MET A 14 11.60 5.95 4.90
CA MET A 14 12.74 5.87 5.84
C MET A 14 13.69 4.67 5.60
N ASP A 15 13.21 3.55 5.06
CA ASP A 15 13.94 2.28 5.09
C ASP A 15 14.17 1.61 3.73
N LYS A 16 13.94 2.31 2.60
CA LYS A 16 14.10 1.81 1.22
C LYS A 16 13.27 0.55 0.86
N ASN A 17 12.44 0.04 1.78
CA ASN A 17 11.66 -1.18 1.62
C ASN A 17 10.28 -0.95 1.00
N GLY A 18 10.03 0.26 0.50
CA GLY A 18 8.73 0.70 -0.01
C GLY A 18 7.81 1.23 1.09
N LYS A 19 6.66 1.74 0.64
CA LYS A 19 5.67 2.45 1.45
C LYS A 19 4.53 1.53 1.86
N ASN A 20 4.02 1.76 3.06
CA ASN A 20 2.79 1.15 3.54
C ASN A 20 1.58 1.99 3.12
N PRO A 21 0.40 1.39 2.89
CA PRO A 21 -0.84 2.14 2.79
C PRO A 21 -1.05 2.97 4.06
N ARG A 22 -1.36 4.25 3.89
CA ARG A 22 -1.69 5.15 5.00
C ARG A 22 -3.06 4.78 5.54
N TYR A 23 -3.14 4.42 6.82
CA TYR A 23 -4.43 4.26 7.48
C TYR A 23 -5.12 5.62 7.62
N CYS A 24 -6.30 5.75 7.02
CA CYS A 24 -7.13 6.96 7.09
C CYS A 24 -8.57 6.59 6.76
N ILE A 25 -9.48 6.75 7.73
CA ILE A 25 -10.90 6.42 7.56
C ILE A 25 -11.54 7.30 6.49
N ASP A 26 -11.23 8.59 6.45
CA ASP A 26 -11.76 9.50 5.43
C ASP A 26 -11.37 9.07 4.00
N HIS A 27 -10.13 8.59 3.80
CA HIS A 27 -9.68 8.10 2.50
C HIS A 27 -10.41 6.81 2.08
N LEU A 28 -10.76 5.97 3.05
CA LEU A 28 -11.55 4.76 2.82
C LEU A 28 -13.00 5.14 2.44
N ASP A 29 -13.65 6.00 3.23
CA ASP A 29 -15.03 6.44 3.03
C ASP A 29 -15.20 7.19 1.70
N GLN A 30 -14.20 7.97 1.29
CA GLN A 30 -14.20 8.70 0.02
C GLN A 30 -13.75 7.87 -1.17
N ASN A 31 -13.58 6.55 -1.01
CA ASN A 31 -13.17 5.61 -2.07
C ASN A 31 -11.81 5.93 -2.73
N TYR A 32 -10.90 6.61 -2.04
CA TYR A 32 -9.63 7.00 -2.66
C TYR A 32 -8.75 5.81 -3.03
N PHE A 33 -8.70 4.78 -2.19
CA PHE A 33 -7.97 3.56 -2.49
C PHE A 33 -8.56 2.79 -3.68
N ARG A 34 -9.88 2.81 -3.83
CA ARG A 34 -10.55 2.24 -5.00
C ARG A 34 -10.17 2.99 -6.28
N CYS A 35 -10.31 4.31 -6.28
CA CYS A 35 -9.92 5.15 -7.42
C CYS A 35 -8.42 4.97 -7.77
N ALA A 36 -7.55 4.89 -6.76
CA ALA A 36 -6.13 4.63 -6.97
C ALA A 36 -5.90 3.26 -7.63
N GLY A 37 -6.56 2.20 -7.16
CA GLY A 37 -6.49 0.87 -7.77
C GLY A 37 -6.94 0.87 -9.23
N GLU A 38 -8.05 1.54 -9.54
CA GLU A 38 -8.57 1.68 -10.92
C GLU A 38 -7.57 2.42 -11.84
N ILE A 39 -6.97 3.51 -11.34
CA ILE A 39 -5.93 4.25 -12.05
C ILE A 39 -4.69 3.39 -12.28
N LEU A 40 -4.19 2.70 -11.25
CA LEU A 40 -3.02 1.84 -11.35
C LEU A 40 -3.25 0.68 -12.33
N ALA A 41 -4.43 0.06 -12.30
CA ALA A 41 -4.82 -0.99 -13.23
C ALA A 41 -4.85 -0.47 -14.68
N ALA A 42 -5.42 0.72 -14.92
CA ALA A 42 -5.44 1.34 -16.23
C ALA A 42 -4.03 1.64 -16.78
N ILE A 43 -3.13 2.14 -15.92
CA ILE A 43 -1.73 2.38 -16.28
C ILE A 43 -1.05 1.09 -16.71
N ILE A 44 -1.20 0.01 -15.93
CA ILE A 44 -0.60 -1.30 -16.23
C ILE A 44 -1.16 -1.83 -17.56
N ALA A 45 -2.48 -1.78 -17.75
CA ALA A 45 -3.13 -2.25 -18.96
C ALA A 45 -2.69 -1.50 -20.23
N GLN A 46 -2.31 -0.24 -20.10
CA GLN A 46 -1.81 0.60 -21.19
C GLN A 46 -0.28 0.49 -21.41
N GLY A 47 0.42 -0.34 -20.62
CA GLY A 47 1.89 -0.46 -20.68
C GLY A 47 2.63 0.75 -20.10
N GLY A 48 1.99 1.51 -19.21
CA GLY A 48 2.60 2.62 -18.50
C GLY A 48 3.55 2.18 -17.37
N PRO A 49 4.09 3.15 -16.60
CA PRO A 49 5.04 2.85 -15.53
C PRO A 49 4.38 2.04 -14.40
N LEU A 50 5.07 0.99 -13.95
CA LEU A 50 4.59 0.15 -12.86
C LEU A 50 4.63 0.92 -11.52
N PRO A 51 3.61 0.77 -10.66
CA PRO A 51 3.67 1.32 -9.31
C PRO A 51 4.70 0.55 -8.49
N ASN A 52 5.94 1.06 -8.42
CA ASN A 52 7.06 0.44 -7.70
C ASN A 52 7.39 1.21 -6.41
N PHE A 53 6.37 1.48 -5.60
CA PHE A 53 6.53 2.25 -4.36
C PHE A 53 5.93 1.56 -3.14
N MET A 54 5.13 0.49 -3.29
CA MET A 54 4.54 -0.23 -2.17
C MET A 54 5.53 -1.24 -1.57
N ARG A 55 5.31 -1.65 -0.32
CA ARG A 55 6.02 -2.79 0.27
C ARG A 55 5.70 -4.10 -0.46
N GLU A 56 6.63 -5.05 -0.39
CA GLU A 56 6.49 -6.36 -1.03
C GLU A 56 5.17 -7.06 -0.65
N TRP A 57 4.82 -7.04 0.63
CA TRP A 57 3.60 -7.69 1.13
C TRP A 57 2.33 -7.11 0.51
N CYS A 58 2.33 -5.83 0.09
CA CYS A 58 1.19 -5.23 -0.61
C CYS A 58 0.97 -5.89 -1.98
N TYR A 59 2.04 -6.13 -2.74
CA TYR A 59 1.92 -6.83 -4.03
C TYR A 59 1.49 -8.29 -3.83
N ARG A 60 2.02 -8.96 -2.80
CA ARG A 60 1.58 -10.32 -2.45
C ARG A 60 0.09 -10.36 -2.16
N TYR A 61 -0.43 -9.39 -1.40
CA TYR A 61 -1.86 -9.24 -1.13
C TYR A 61 -2.70 -8.99 -2.37
N LEU A 62 -2.27 -8.07 -3.24
CA LEU A 62 -3.00 -7.77 -4.48
C LEU A 62 -3.09 -9.00 -5.40
N CYS A 63 -2.06 -9.85 -5.41
CA CYS A 63 -2.02 -11.08 -6.20
C CYS A 63 -2.81 -12.24 -5.58
N SER A 64 -2.78 -12.39 -4.25
CA SER A 64 -3.44 -13.53 -3.58
C SER A 64 -4.88 -13.26 -3.16
N GLN A 65 -5.19 -12.01 -2.81
CA GLN A 65 -6.43 -11.59 -2.13
C GLN A 65 -6.70 -12.32 -0.80
N ASP A 66 -5.68 -13.00 -0.27
CA ASP A 66 -5.76 -13.81 0.94
C ASP A 66 -4.85 -13.19 2.01
N PRO A 67 -5.42 -12.64 3.11
CA PRO A 67 -4.62 -12.07 4.19
C PRO A 67 -3.91 -13.14 5.03
N ASP A 68 -4.41 -14.38 5.10
CA ASP A 68 -3.87 -15.41 5.99
C ASP A 68 -2.50 -15.92 5.51
N ILE A 69 -2.21 -15.79 4.21
CA ILE A 69 -0.90 -16.16 3.65
C ILE A 69 0.16 -15.06 3.77
N ILE A 70 -0.21 -13.88 4.28
CA ILE A 70 0.69 -12.74 4.39
C ILE A 70 1.14 -12.61 5.83
N GLN A 71 2.40 -12.95 6.04
CA GLN A 71 3.08 -12.75 7.31
C GLN A 71 3.68 -11.35 7.31
N VAL A 72 3.26 -10.51 8.26
CA VAL A 72 3.73 -9.13 8.46
C VAL A 72 4.31 -9.02 9.85
N SER A 73 5.54 -8.53 9.96
CA SER A 73 6.22 -8.26 11.24
C SER A 73 6.11 -6.79 11.65
N VAL A 74 6.51 -6.47 12.87
CA VAL A 74 6.60 -5.08 13.36
C VAL A 74 7.47 -4.21 12.43
N SER A 75 8.56 -4.75 11.86
CA SER A 75 9.42 -4.04 10.92
C SER A 75 8.80 -3.81 9.54
N ASP A 76 7.68 -4.47 9.23
CA ASP A 76 6.98 -4.34 7.96
C ASP A 76 5.94 -3.22 7.94
N VAL A 77 5.69 -2.59 9.09
CA VAL A 77 4.69 -1.53 9.27
C VAL A 77 5.37 -0.23 9.72
N THR A 78 5.33 0.79 8.86
CA THR A 78 5.91 2.11 9.15
C THR A 78 5.16 2.87 10.25
N ASP A 79 3.85 2.68 10.34
CA ASP A 79 3.03 3.36 11.34
C ASP A 79 3.29 2.77 12.74
N SER A 80 3.75 3.62 13.66
CA SER A 80 4.18 3.19 15.00
C SER A 80 3.04 2.72 15.89
N GLU A 81 1.80 3.19 15.66
CA GLU A 81 0.65 2.75 16.44
C GLU A 81 0.15 1.41 15.90
N LEU A 82 0.08 1.26 14.57
CA LEU A 82 -0.36 0.00 13.95
C LEU A 82 0.65 -1.12 14.15
N SER A 83 1.95 -0.83 14.13
CA SER A 83 2.98 -1.85 14.33
C SER A 83 2.92 -2.47 15.73
N GLN A 84 2.46 -1.73 16.74
CA GLN A 84 2.25 -2.23 18.10
C GLN A 84 1.05 -3.20 18.23
N LEU A 85 0.15 -3.22 17.24
CA LEU A 85 -0.98 -4.15 17.22
C LEU A 85 -0.59 -5.55 16.72
N ILE A 86 0.62 -5.70 16.17
CA ILE A 86 1.16 -7.00 15.78
C ILE A 86 1.70 -7.67 17.04
N MET A 87 0.98 -8.68 17.53
CA MET A 87 1.45 -9.53 18.62
C MET A 87 2.45 -10.55 18.06
N GLU A 88 3.63 -10.64 18.68
CA GLU A 88 4.64 -11.67 18.37
C GLU A 88 4.20 -13.07 18.80
#